data_AF-A0A815XI93-F1
#
_entry.id   AF-A0A815XI93-F1
#
_cell.length_a   1.000
_cell.length_b   1.000
_cell.length_c   1.000
_cell.angle_alpha   90.00
_cell.angle_beta   90.00
_cell.angle_gamma   90.00
#
_symmetry.space_group_name_H-M   'P 1'
#
loop_
_entity.id
_entity.type
_entity.pdbx_description
1 polymer ?
#
loop_
_entity_poly.entity_id
_entity_poly.type
_entity_poly.pdbx_seq_one_letter_code
_entity_poly.pdbx_strand_id
1 'polypeptide(L)'
;MRNYDKRVRPVYNATDVLNVAISLSVTQLIDDEKRQIITTNVWLKHEWFDYRLKWNPALYDNICIMHIASEALWLPDIVLYNNADGAYHAPLKTKASVYPSGAIVWDPPMIYKSSCPINVQYFPFGKNLCHHQLEIH
;
A
#
# COMPACT_ATOMS: atom_id res chain seq x y z
N MET A 1 -8.05 16.59 -15.01
CA MET A 1 -8.37 16.90 -13.60
C MET A 1 -7.91 18.32 -13.27
N ARG A 2 -8.70 19.37 -13.56
CA ARG A 2 -8.23 20.77 -13.39
C ARG A 2 -8.33 21.31 -11.96
N ASN A 3 -9.17 20.70 -11.11
CA ASN A 3 -9.41 21.15 -9.72
C ASN A 3 -9.15 20.05 -8.68
N TYR A 4 -8.31 19.07 -9.01
CA TYR A 4 -7.95 18.00 -8.07
C TYR A 4 -6.61 18.32 -7.42
N ASP A 5 -6.61 18.59 -6.12
CA ASP A 5 -5.39 18.67 -5.33
C ASP A 5 -5.13 17.34 -4.62
N LYS A 6 -4.10 16.65 -5.08
CA LYS A 6 -3.64 15.36 -4.53
C LYS A 6 -3.02 15.46 -3.14
N ARG A 7 -2.65 16.66 -2.68
CA ARG A 7 -2.07 16.86 -1.34
C ARG A 7 -3.14 16.89 -0.25
N VAL A 8 -4.40 17.09 -0.63
CA VAL A 8 -5.52 17.20 0.30
C VAL A 8 -6.21 15.85 0.44
N ARG A 9 -6.32 15.39 1.70
CA ARG A 9 -7.02 14.17 2.07
C ARG A 9 -8.48 14.23 1.61
N PRO A 10 -9.01 13.17 0.96
CA PRO A 10 -10.35 13.18 0.37
C PRO A 10 -11.48 13.02 1.41
N VAL A 11 -11.65 14.04 2.25
CA VAL A 11 -12.75 14.14 3.20
C VAL A 11 -13.54 15.43 2.99
N TYR A 12 -14.81 15.45 3.42
CA TYR A 12 -15.64 16.66 3.34
C TYR A 12 -15.24 17.65 4.43
N ASN A 13 -15.13 17.17 5.67
CA ASN A 13 -14.65 17.96 6.80
C ASN A 13 -13.28 17.47 7.26
N ALA A 14 -12.45 18.39 7.75
CA ALA A 14 -11.13 18.04 8.29
C ALA A 14 -11.21 17.07 9.49
N THR A 15 -12.34 17.04 10.20
CA THR A 15 -12.61 16.15 11.33
C THR A 15 -13.01 14.74 10.94
N ASP A 16 -13.43 14.51 9.69
CA ASP A 16 -13.91 13.19 9.26
C ASP A 16 -12.74 12.23 9.14
N VAL A 17 -12.97 10.94 9.36
CA VAL A 17 -11.97 9.88 9.20
C VAL A 17 -12.04 9.35 7.77
N LEU A 18 -10.87 9.12 7.15
CA LEU A 18 -10.80 8.41 5.88
C LEU A 18 -10.41 6.95 6.15
N ASN A 19 -11.29 6.02 5.78
CA ASN A 19 -11.01 4.60 5.92
C ASN A 19 -10.20 4.12 4.72
N VAL A 20 -9.03 3.56 4.99
CA VAL A 20 -8.16 2.91 4.01
C VAL A 20 -8.07 1.43 4.39
N ALA A 21 -8.59 0.56 3.54
CA ALA A 21 -8.44 -0.88 3.71
C ALA A 21 -7.12 -1.31 3.08
N ILE A 22 -6.35 -2.12 3.82
CA ILE A 22 -5.04 -2.60 3.40
C ILE A 22 -5.09 -4.12 3.37
N SER A 23 -4.67 -4.71 2.25
CA SER A 23 -4.48 -6.16 2.11
C SER A 23 -3.06 -6.43 1.62
N LEU A 24 -2.37 -7.34 2.30
CA LEU A 24 -1.03 -7.78 1.93
C LEU A 24 -1.11 -9.16 1.27
N SER A 25 -0.49 -9.31 0.09
CA SER A 25 -0.36 -10.61 -0.57
C SER A 25 1.11 -10.91 -0.83
N VAL A 26 1.65 -11.91 -0.13
CA VAL A 26 3.06 -12.32 -0.26
C VAL A 26 3.21 -13.21 -1.50
N THR A 27 4.18 -12.89 -2.35
CA THR A 27 4.51 -13.70 -3.54
C THR A 27 5.79 -14.50 -3.36
N GLN A 28 6.78 -13.93 -2.67
CA GLN A 28 8.05 -14.56 -2.43
C GLN A 28 8.59 -14.15 -1.06
N LEU A 29 9.27 -15.08 -0.42
CA LEU A 29 9.97 -14.89 0.84
C LEU A 29 11.42 -15.36 0.67
N ILE A 30 12.35 -14.52 1.07
CA ILE A 30 13.79 -14.77 1.07
C ILE A 30 14.28 -14.52 2.49
N ASP A 31 14.88 -15.54 3.11
CA ASP A 31 15.39 -15.47 4.47
C ASP A 31 16.93 -15.33 4.44
N ASP A 32 17.45 -14.27 5.05
CA ASP A 32 18.88 -14.07 5.30
C ASP A 32 19.15 -14.24 6.80
N GLU A 33 19.26 -15.50 7.21
CA GLU A 33 19.43 -15.88 8.62
C GLU A 33 20.69 -15.27 9.25
N LYS A 34 21.77 -15.11 8.47
CA LYS A 34 23.03 -14.54 8.95
C LYS A 34 22.89 -13.06 9.30
N ARG A 35 22.06 -12.34 8.55
CA ARG A 35 21.81 -10.90 8.76
C ARG A 35 20.58 -10.63 9.62
N GLN A 36 19.80 -11.66 9.99
CA GLN A 36 18.53 -11.52 10.69
C GLN A 36 17.54 -10.63 9.94
N ILE A 37 17.51 -10.77 8.61
CA ILE A 37 16.66 -10.00 7.70
C ILE A 37 15.78 -10.95 6.90
N ILE A 38 14.48 -10.67 6.89
CA ILE A 38 13.54 -11.31 5.99
C ILE A 38 13.17 -10.34 4.88
N THR A 39 13.33 -10.78 3.63
CA THR A 39 12.93 -10.02 2.44
C THR A 39 11.69 -10.66 1.84
N THR A 40 10.59 -9.93 1.78
CA THR A 40 9.32 -10.38 1.20
C THR A 40 8.94 -9.53 0.00
N ASN A 41 8.65 -10.19 -1.12
CA ASN A 41 8.00 -9.56 -2.25
C ASN A 41 6.49 -9.64 -2.02
N VAL A 42 5.84 -8.48 -2.03
CA VAL A 42 4.42 -8.36 -1.68
C VAL A 42 3.68 -7.51 -2.69
N TRP A 43 2.40 -7.82 -2.89
CA TRP A 43 1.44 -6.88 -3.43
C TRP A 43 0.72 -6.22 -2.26
N LEU A 44 0.79 -4.89 -2.19
CA LEU A 44 0.15 -4.11 -1.15
C LEU A 44 -1.09 -3.44 -1.73
N LYS A 45 -2.26 -4.05 -1.54
CA LYS A 45 -3.52 -3.51 -2.04
C LYS A 45 -4.08 -2.49 -1.04
N HIS A 46 -4.31 -1.29 -1.53
CA HIS A 46 -4.98 -0.20 -0.85
C HIS A 46 -6.35 0.04 -1.47
N GLU A 47 -7.36 0.20 -0.63
CA GLU A 47 -8.70 0.54 -1.05
C GLU A 47 -9.22 1.70 -0.22
N TRP A 48 -9.59 2.79 -0.88
CA TRP A 48 -10.17 3.96 -0.21
C TRP A 48 -11.18 4.63 -1.13
N PHE A 49 -11.79 5.69 -0.63
CA PHE A 49 -12.83 6.42 -1.33
C PHE A 49 -12.43 7.88 -1.51
N ASP A 50 -12.58 8.40 -2.74
CA ASP A 50 -12.44 9.83 -3.04
C ASP A 50 -13.71 10.35 -3.71
N TYR A 51 -14.47 11.17 -2.98
CA TYR A 51 -15.73 11.72 -3.47
C TYR A 51 -15.55 12.65 -4.68
N ARG A 52 -14.36 13.22 -4.87
CA ARG A 52 -14.04 14.16 -5.97
C ARG A 52 -13.89 13.44 -7.31
N LEU A 53 -13.69 12.13 -7.29
CA LEU A 53 -13.50 11.29 -8.47
C LEU A 53 -14.75 10.49 -8.84
N LYS A 54 -15.92 10.91 -8.37
CA LYS A 54 -17.21 10.35 -8.80
C LYS A 54 -17.59 10.85 -10.18
N TRP A 55 -18.16 9.97 -11.00
CA TRP A 55 -18.81 10.35 -12.25
C TRP A 55 -20.03 9.47 -12.52
N ASN A 56 -20.93 9.96 -13.36
CA ASN A 56 -22.04 9.16 -13.88
C ASN A 56 -21.58 8.48 -15.18
N PRO A 57 -21.47 7.14 -15.25
CA PRO A 57 -21.04 6.42 -16.45
C PRO A 57 -21.87 6.79 -17.69
N ALA A 58 -23.16 7.07 -17.55
CA ALA A 58 -24.04 7.41 -18.66
C ALA A 58 -23.64 8.72 -19.40
N LEU A 59 -22.87 9.59 -18.75
CA LEU A 59 -22.35 10.83 -19.34
C LEU A 59 -20.98 10.64 -20.03
N TYR A 60 -20.38 9.46 -19.91
CA TYR A 60 -19.03 9.14 -20.36
C TYR A 60 -19.01 7.76 -21.01
N ASP A 61 -19.91 7.52 -21.98
CA ASP A 61 -19.98 6.27 -22.77
C ASP A 61 -19.99 4.97 -21.94
N ASN A 62 -20.61 5.00 -20.76
CA ASN A 62 -20.66 3.90 -19.81
C ASN A 62 -19.29 3.39 -19.34
N ILE A 63 -18.29 4.28 -19.24
CA ILE A 63 -17.00 3.96 -18.64
C ILE A 63 -17.19 3.64 -17.15
N CYS A 64 -16.91 2.39 -16.79
CA CYS A 64 -17.07 1.86 -15.42
C CYS A 64 -15.75 1.76 -14.63
N ILE A 65 -14.60 1.95 -15.27
CA ILE A 65 -13.28 1.92 -14.62
C ILE A 65 -12.35 2.87 -15.38
N MET A 66 -11.55 3.64 -14.65
CA MET A 66 -10.44 4.43 -15.20
C MET A 66 -9.12 4.05 -14.55
N HIS A 67 -8.07 3.90 -15.35
CA HIS A 67 -6.72 3.68 -14.85
C HIS A 67 -5.94 4.99 -14.84
N ILE A 68 -5.67 5.51 -13.65
CA ILE A 68 -4.99 6.79 -13.44
C ILE A 68 -3.65 6.53 -12.77
N ALA A 69 -2.59 7.22 -13.21
CA ALA A 69 -1.28 7.12 -12.55
C ALA A 69 -1.40 7.49 -11.07
N SER A 70 -0.84 6.66 -10.18
CA SER A 70 -0.93 6.88 -8.72
C SER A 70 -0.41 8.26 -8.31
N GLU A 71 0.60 8.78 -9.01
CA GLU A 71 1.18 10.10 -8.75
C GLU A 71 0.21 11.28 -8.95
N ALA A 72 -0.87 11.08 -9.71
CA ALA A 72 -1.89 12.09 -9.95
C ALA A 72 -3.00 12.07 -8.88
N LEU A 73 -3.01 11.05 -8.02
CA LEU A 73 -4.01 10.83 -6.99
C LEU A 73 -3.45 11.16 -5.60
N TRP A 74 -4.34 11.46 -4.66
CA TRP A 74 -3.99 11.36 -3.24
C TRP A 74 -3.69 9.89 -2.93
N LEU A 75 -2.60 9.64 -2.19
CA LEU A 75 -2.18 8.30 -1.77
C LEU A 75 -2.03 8.30 -0.24
N PRO A 76 -2.41 7.20 0.45
CA PRO A 76 -2.06 7.03 1.86
C PRO A 76 -0.53 6.87 2.01
N ASP A 77 0.04 7.52 3.01
CA ASP A 77 1.47 7.38 3.33
C ASP A 77 1.66 6.17 4.25
N ILE A 78 2.03 5.02 3.66
CA ILE A 78 2.24 3.78 4.40
C ILE A 78 3.72 3.46 4.44
N VAL A 79 4.23 3.31 5.67
CA VAL A 79 5.63 3.03 5.93
C VAL A 79 5.82 1.71 6.66
N LEU A 80 6.89 0.99 6.33
CA LEU A 80 7.35 -0.17 7.09
C LEU A 80 8.17 0.33 8.29
N TYR A 81 7.62 0.21 9.49
CA TYR A 81 8.24 0.70 10.71
C TYR A 81 9.48 -0.12 11.09
N ASN A 82 9.37 -1.45 11.03
CA ASN A 82 10.48 -2.36 11.38
C ASN A 82 11.42 -2.66 10.21
N ASN A 83 11.70 -1.64 9.39
CA ASN A 83 12.56 -1.73 8.22
C ASN A 83 14.03 -1.95 8.62
N ALA A 84 14.67 -3.00 8.10
CA ALA A 84 16.07 -3.33 8.35
C ALA A 84 17.05 -2.61 7.40
N ASP A 85 16.57 -2.06 6.28
CA ASP A 85 17.41 -1.45 5.23
C ASP A 85 17.71 0.03 5.53
N GLY A 86 17.05 0.65 6.52
CA GLY A 86 17.20 2.06 6.88
C GLY A 86 16.71 3.07 5.84
N ALA A 87 16.37 2.63 4.62
CA ALA A 87 15.80 3.43 3.54
C ALA A 87 14.35 3.00 3.26
N TYR A 88 13.43 3.96 3.26
CA TYR A 88 12.05 3.72 2.83
C TYR A 88 12.01 3.57 1.31
N HIS A 89 11.69 2.36 0.84
CA HIS A 89 11.49 2.13 -0.59
C HIS A 89 10.10 2.61 -0.97
N ALA A 90 10.04 3.68 -1.76
CA ALA A 90 8.77 4.14 -2.33
C ALA A 90 8.17 3.03 -3.20
N PRO A 91 6.85 2.78 -3.13
CA PRO A 91 6.19 1.82 -4.00
C PRO A 91 6.45 2.15 -5.48
N LEU A 92 6.54 1.11 -6.31
CA LEU A 92 6.61 1.27 -7.75
C LEU A 92 5.42 2.12 -8.24
N LYS A 93 5.72 3.08 -9.12
CA LYS A 93 4.74 4.03 -9.67
C LYS A 93 3.82 3.31 -10.67
N THR A 94 2.80 2.65 -10.15
CA THR A 94 1.77 1.94 -10.94
C THR A 94 0.53 2.81 -11.16
N LYS A 95 -0.39 2.34 -12.00
CA LYS A 95 -1.72 2.97 -12.14
C LYS A 95 -2.66 2.40 -11.10
N ALA A 96 -3.51 3.24 -10.53
CA ALA A 96 -4.64 2.85 -9.71
C ALA A 96 -5.91 2.71 -10.56
N SER A 97 -6.79 1.81 -10.15
CA SER A 97 -8.12 1.64 -10.74
C SER A 97 -9.12 2.48 -9.96
N VAL A 98 -9.78 3.40 -10.66
CA VAL A 98 -10.80 4.28 -10.10
C VAL A 98 -12.16 3.87 -10.66
N TYR A 99 -13.15 3.75 -9.77
CA TYR A 99 -14.52 3.38 -10.11
C TYR A 99 -15.47 4.59 -10.05
N PRO A 100 -16.60 4.57 -10.79
CA PRO A 100 -17.57 5.68 -10.86
C PRO A 100 -18.12 6.09 -9.51
N SER A 101 -18.18 5.14 -8.57
CA SER A 101 -18.59 5.38 -7.20
C SER A 101 -17.64 6.30 -6.43
N GLY A 102 -16.41 6.52 -6.91
CA GLY A 102 -15.33 7.17 -6.18
C GLY A 102 -14.43 6.19 -5.43
N ALA A 103 -14.69 4.88 -5.51
CA ALA A 103 -13.80 3.87 -4.96
C ALA A 103 -12.49 3.81 -5.77
N ILE A 104 -11.37 3.73 -5.07
CA ILE A 104 -10.03 3.61 -5.66
C ILE A 104 -9.38 2.35 -5.13
N VAL A 105 -8.81 1.57 -6.03
CA VAL A 105 -8.00 0.40 -5.73
C VAL A 105 -6.61 0.61 -6.29
N TRP A 106 -5.60 0.51 -5.43
CA TRP A 106 -4.19 0.65 -5.83
C TRP A 106 -3.34 -0.45 -5.19
N ASP A 107 -2.77 -1.30 -6.02
CA ASP A 107 -2.03 -2.50 -5.67
C ASP A 107 -0.60 -2.47 -6.24
N PRO A 108 0.30 -1.61 -5.72
CA PRO A 108 1.70 -1.63 -6.12
C PRO A 108 2.41 -2.90 -5.61
N PRO A 109 3.35 -3.44 -6.40
CA PRO A 109 4.32 -4.40 -5.89
C PRO A 109 5.36 -3.68 -5.02
N MET A 110 5.73 -4.29 -3.90
CA MET A 110 6.72 -3.79 -2.94
C MET A 110 7.68 -4.88 -2.49
N ILE A 111 8.89 -4.48 -2.11
CA ILE A 111 9.90 -5.34 -1.49
C ILE A 111 10.07 -4.86 -0.06
N TYR A 112 9.65 -5.67 0.90
CA TYR A 112 9.82 -5.38 2.32
C TYR A 112 10.99 -6.14 2.89
N LYS A 113 11.92 -5.40 3.49
CA LYS A 113 13.03 -5.94 4.26
C LYS A 113 12.80 -5.62 5.72
N SER A 114 12.32 -6.58 6.50
CA SER A 114 12.13 -6.38 7.93
C SER A 114 13.19 -7.10 8.74
N SER A 115 13.50 -6.51 9.90
CA SER A 115 14.33 -7.19 10.89
C SER A 115 13.52 -8.32 11.52
N CYS A 116 14.08 -9.53 11.53
CA CYS A 116 13.50 -10.68 12.18
C CYS A 116 14.53 -11.33 13.11
N PRO A 117 14.42 -11.14 14.44
CA PRO A 117 15.34 -11.74 15.38
C PRO A 117 15.17 -13.26 15.40
N ILE A 118 16.29 -13.97 15.26
CA ILE A 118 16.33 -15.44 15.20
C ILE A 118 16.71 -15.98 16.56
N ASN A 119 16.00 -17.02 17.02
CA ASN A 119 16.36 -17.74 18.23
C ASN A 119 17.19 -18.98 17.89
N VAL A 120 18.50 -18.92 18.17
CA VAL A 120 19.46 -20.00 17.88
C VAL A 120 19.40 -21.18 18.86
N GLN A 121 18.57 -21.11 19.90
CA GLN A 121 18.51 -22.13 20.96
C GLN A 121 18.14 -23.54 20.46
N TYR A 122 17.41 -23.63 19.35
CA TYR A 122 16.91 -24.89 18.78
C TYR A 122 17.36 -25.11 17.33
N PHE A 123 18.43 -24.46 16.89
CA PHE A 123 18.96 -24.64 15.53
C PHE A 123 19.32 -26.12 15.27
N PRO A 124 18.99 -26.71 14.10
CA PRO A 124 18.31 -26.14 12.94
C PRO A 124 16.77 -26.31 12.93
N PHE A 125 16.15 -26.81 14.01
CA PHE A 125 14.73 -27.18 14.05
C PHE A 125 13.82 -26.12 14.70
N GLY A 126 14.38 -24.95 15.05
CA GLY A 126 13.65 -23.83 15.62
C GLY A 126 12.67 -23.20 14.63
N LYS A 127 11.59 -22.59 15.15
CA LYS A 127 10.68 -21.75 14.36
C LYS A 127 11.00 -20.29 14.64
N ASN A 128 11.13 -19.49 13.58
CA ASN A 128 11.28 -18.04 13.68
C ASN A 128 9.93 -17.37 13.39
N LEU A 129 9.52 -16.44 14.25
CA LEU A 129 8.29 -15.67 14.08
C LEU A 129 8.65 -14.24 13.67
N CYS A 130 8.47 -13.93 12.38
CA CYS A 130 8.74 -12.62 11.81
C CYS A 130 7.45 -11.83 11.63
N HIS A 131 7.49 -10.52 11.85
CA HIS A 131 6.35 -9.62 11.69
C HIS A 131 6.70 -8.48 10.72
N HIS A 132 5.70 -7.97 10.01
CA HIS A 132 5.79 -6.69 9.32
C HIS A 132 4.93 -5.68 10.08
N GLN A 133 5.52 -4.56 10.50
CA GLN A 133 4.82 -3.48 11.19
C GLN A 133 4.60 -2.34 10.20
N LEU A 134 3.34 -2.16 9.79
CA LEU A 134 2.93 -1.11 8.85
C LEU A 134 2.23 0.01 9.61
N GLU A 135 2.61 1.25 9.34
CA GLU A 135 2.01 2.45 9.92
C GLU A 135 1.54 3.41 8.82
N ILE A 136 0.42 4.08 9.07
CA ILE A 136 -0.10 5.16 8.21
C ILE A 136 0.27 6.49 8.88
N HIS A 137 0.93 7.40 8.15
CA HIS A 137 1.23 8.77 8.60
C HIS A 137 0.20 9.80 8.09
#